data_AF-A0A0E3Q2N9-F1
#
_entry.id   AF-A0A0E3Q2N9-F1
#
_cell.length_a   1.000
_cell.length_b   1.000
_cell.length_c   1.000
_cell.angle_alpha   90.00
_cell.angle_beta   90.00
_cell.angle_gamma   90.00
#
_symmetry.space_group_name_H-M   'P 1'
#
loop_
_entity.id
_entity.type
_entity.pdbx_description
1 polymer ?
#
loop_
_entity_poly.entity_id
_entity_poly.type
_entity_poly.pdbx_seq_one_letter_code
_entity_poly.pdbx_strand_id
1 'polypeptide(L)'
;MCASNPEVIAYIISLESQIKDLTERLQVLEFRLNQNSRNSSKPPSSDYISKGKPNPKSLRKQSGKKPGGQEGHPGTTLEMVDNPD
;
A
#
# COMPACT_ATOMS: atom_id res chain seq x y z
N MET A 1 56.60 17.67 11.03
CA MET A 1 55.55 16.91 10.32
C MET A 1 54.69 16.27 11.39
N CYS A 2 53.48 16.80 11.62
CA CYS A 2 52.64 16.38 12.74
C CYS A 2 52.12 14.96 12.49
N ALA A 3 52.61 13.99 13.26
CA ALA A 3 51.98 12.67 13.33
C ALA A 3 50.59 12.87 13.97
N SER A 4 49.55 12.78 13.16
CA SER A 4 48.17 12.77 13.65
C SER A 4 48.00 11.62 14.64
N ASN A 5 47.36 11.91 15.78
CA ASN A 5 47.16 10.92 16.85
C ASN A 5 46.47 9.66 16.27
N PRO A 6 47.06 8.46 16.42
CA PRO A 6 46.52 7.23 15.85
C PRO A 6 45.10 6.90 16.32
N GLU A 7 44.73 7.28 17.54
CA GLU A 7 43.38 7.11 18.07
C GLU A 7 42.36 7.97 17.32
N VAL A 8 42.75 9.19 16.96
CA VAL A 8 41.91 10.11 16.17
C VAL A 8 41.72 9.56 14.75
N ILE A 9 42.78 9.00 14.16
CA ILE A 9 42.70 8.36 12.84
C ILE A 9 41.74 7.15 12.88
N ALA A 10 41.87 6.29 13.89
CA ALA A 10 40.99 5.14 14.07
C ALA A 10 39.52 5.55 14.24
N TYR A 11 39.27 6.62 15.01
CA TYR A 11 37.93 7.16 15.20
C TYR A 11 37.35 7.72 13.90
N ILE A 12 38.13 8.48 13.12
CA ILE A 12 37.71 9.00 11.81
C ILE A 12 37.32 7.86 10.86
N ILE A 13 38.15 6.82 10.77
CA ILE A 13 37.86 5.63 9.92
C ILE A 13 36.55 4.97 10.36
N SER A 14 36.31 4.86 11.67
CA SER A 14 35.08 4.27 12.19
C SER A 14 33.84 5.09 11.81
N LEU A 15 33.93 6.42 11.87
CA LEU A 15 32.85 7.33 11.48
C LEU A 15 32.60 7.29 9.98
N GLU A 16 33.65 7.31 9.16
CA GLU A 16 33.53 7.20 7.71
C GLU A 16 32.84 5.90 7.29
N SER A 17 33.17 4.78 7.95
CA SER A 17 32.50 3.50 7.73
C SER A 17 31.01 3.56 8.08
N GLN A 18 30.64 4.18 9.19
CA GLN A 18 29.24 4.32 9.60
C GLN A 18 28.46 5.23 8.65
N ILE A 19 29.05 6.37 8.27
CA ILE A 19 28.46 7.28 7.28
C ILE A 19 28.22 6.54 5.98
N LYS A 20 29.20 5.76 5.50
CA LYS A 20 29.05 4.98 4.26
C LYS A 20 27.88 4.00 4.32
N ASP A 21 27.81 3.16 5.36
CA ASP A 21 26.71 2.18 5.52
C ASP A 21 25.34 2.88 5.63
N LEU A 22 25.25 3.97 6.40
CA LEU A 22 24.01 4.73 6.54
C LEU A 22 23.59 5.40 5.22
N THR A 23 24.54 5.97 4.47
CA THR A 23 24.24 6.59 3.17
C THR A 23 23.76 5.56 2.15
N GLU A 24 24.35 4.37 2.12
CA GLU A 24 23.92 3.28 1.24
C GLU A 24 22.49 2.81 1.58
N ARG A 25 22.20 2.64 2.88
CA ARG A 25 20.85 2.28 3.34
C ARG A 25 19.83 3.34 2.99
N LEU A 26 20.17 4.62 3.17
CA LEU A 26 19.31 5.74 2.78
C LEU A 26 19.02 5.73 1.29
N GLN A 27 20.02 5.57 0.43
CA GLN A 27 19.83 5.48 -1.02
C GLN A 27 18.89 4.33 -1.42
N VAL A 28 19.05 3.16 -0.81
CA VAL A 28 18.17 2.00 -1.07
C VAL A 28 16.73 2.28 -0.62
N LEU A 29 16.54 2.92 0.54
CA LEU A 29 15.23 3.27 1.06
C LEU A 29 14.55 4.35 0.21
N GLU A 30 15.28 5.40 -0.17
CA GLU A 30 14.80 6.45 -1.06
C GLU A 30 14.41 5.89 -2.42
N PHE A 31 15.23 5.00 -3.00
CA PHE A 31 14.89 4.30 -4.23
C PHE A 31 13.58 3.53 -4.08
N ARG A 32 13.42 2.74 -3.01
CA ARG A 32 12.17 2.00 -2.75
C ARG A 32 10.96 2.90 -2.59
N LEU A 33 11.10 4.03 -1.90
CA LEU A 33 10.01 5.00 -1.73
C LEU A 33 9.62 5.69 -3.04
N ASN A 34 10.58 5.92 -3.94
CA ASN A 34 10.32 6.51 -5.25
C ASN A 34 9.71 5.52 -6.26
N GLN A 35 9.71 4.23 -5.97
CA GLN A 35 9.07 3.22 -6.81
C GLN A 35 7.54 3.21 -6.62
N ASN A 36 6.81 3.29 -7.73
CA ASN A 36 5.35 3.25 -7.81
C ASN A 36 4.92 2.46 -9.07
N SER A 37 3.62 2.27 -9.27
CA SER A 37 3.12 1.48 -10.41
C SER A 37 3.51 2.05 -11.79
N ARG A 38 3.87 3.33 -11.89
CA ARG A 38 4.24 3.98 -13.16
C ARG A 38 5.68 3.70 -13.58
N ASN A 39 6.58 3.40 -12.64
CA ASN A 39 8.01 3.22 -12.90
C ASN A 39 8.56 1.84 -12.48
N SER A 40 7.75 0.97 -11.87
CA SER A 40 8.18 -0.35 -11.37
C SER A 40 7.57 -1.57 -12.05
N SER A 41 6.73 -1.38 -13.08
CA SER A 41 5.91 -2.43 -13.72
C SER A 41 4.97 -3.19 -12.76
N LYS A 42 4.85 -2.76 -11.50
CA LYS A 42 3.87 -3.28 -10.54
C LYS A 42 2.47 -2.77 -10.91
N PRO A 43 1.41 -3.54 -10.66
CA PRO A 43 0.05 -3.08 -10.94
C PRO A 43 -0.31 -1.87 -10.04
N PRO A 44 -1.15 -0.93 -10.52
CA PRO A 44 -1.62 0.23 -9.73
C PRO A 44 -2.34 -0.11 -8.43
N SER A 45 -2.79 -1.36 -8.25
CA SER A 45 -3.37 -1.86 -7.00
C SER A 45 -2.32 -2.03 -5.89
N SER A 46 -1.04 -2.19 -6.23
CA SER A 46 0.06 -2.36 -5.27
C SER A 46 0.52 -1.04 -4.65
N ASP A 47 0.05 0.11 -5.14
CA ASP A 47 0.34 1.45 -4.60
C ASP A 47 -0.49 1.78 -3.35
N TYR A 48 -0.84 0.79 -2.51
CA TYR A 48 -1.73 0.96 -1.35
C TYR A 48 -1.11 1.79 -0.22
N ILE A 49 0.22 1.88 -0.16
CA ILE A 49 0.96 2.61 0.88
C ILE A 49 1.13 4.08 0.51
N SER A 50 1.29 4.38 -0.79
CA SER A 50 1.78 5.69 -1.24
C SER A 50 0.68 6.73 -1.44
N LYS A 51 -0.59 6.32 -1.55
CA LYS A 51 -1.71 7.26 -1.65
C LYS A 51 -2.88 6.73 -0.86
N GLY A 52 -3.37 7.55 0.08
CA GLY A 52 -4.65 7.37 0.77
C GLY A 52 -5.81 7.40 -0.22
N LYS A 53 -5.89 6.36 -1.05
CA LYS A 53 -6.90 6.20 -2.08
C LYS A 53 -8.20 6.01 -1.30
N PRO A 54 -9.12 6.99 -1.35
CA PRO A 54 -10.35 6.88 -0.59
C PRO A 54 -11.06 5.61 -1.05
N ASN A 55 -11.62 4.86 -0.09
CA ASN A 55 -12.46 3.71 -0.42
C ASN A 55 -13.45 4.13 -1.51
N PRO A 56 -13.61 3.34 -2.58
CA PRO A 56 -14.49 3.69 -3.68
C PRO A 56 -15.90 3.90 -3.10
N LYS A 57 -16.35 5.14 -3.10
CA LYS A 57 -17.70 5.48 -2.65
C LYS A 57 -18.65 5.11 -3.77
N SER A 58 -19.73 4.41 -3.42
CA SER A 58 -20.82 4.16 -4.35
C SER A 58 -21.34 5.49 -4.89
N LEU A 59 -21.28 5.67 -6.21
CA LEU A 59 -21.92 6.79 -6.90
C LEU A 59 -23.43 6.57 -7.07
N ARG A 60 -23.94 5.39 -6.67
CA ARG A 60 -25.34 5.03 -6.81
C ARG A 60 -26.16 5.89 -5.86
N LYS A 61 -27.10 6.67 -6.40
CA LYS A 61 -28.11 7.36 -5.61
C LYS A 61 -29.10 6.35 -5.05
N GLN A 62 -29.64 6.62 -3.85
CA GLN A 62 -30.72 5.81 -3.29
C GLN A 62 -31.90 5.83 -4.27
N SER A 63 -32.34 4.65 -4.71
CA SER A 63 -33.39 4.53 -5.72
C SER A 63 -34.77 4.92 -5.20
N GLY A 64 -34.95 5.00 -3.87
CA GLY A 64 -36.24 5.20 -3.21
C GLY A 64 -37.24 4.06 -3.39
N LYS A 65 -36.90 3.04 -4.18
CA LYS A 65 -37.78 1.90 -4.47
C LYS A 65 -37.79 0.95 -3.26
N LYS A 66 -38.98 0.45 -2.92
CA LYS A 66 -39.12 -0.61 -1.92
C LYS A 66 -38.40 -1.87 -2.41
N PRO A 67 -37.73 -2.63 -1.53
CA PRO A 67 -37.20 -3.94 -1.89
C PRO A 67 -38.36 -4.86 -2.29
N GLY A 68 -38.21 -5.61 -3.37
CA GLY A 68 -39.24 -6.52 -3.87
C GLY A 68 -39.39 -6.50 -5.39
N GLY A 69 -40.39 -7.22 -5.87
CA GLY A 69 -40.79 -7.24 -7.28
C GLY A 69 -41.45 -5.94 -7.73
N GLN A 70 -41.81 -5.89 -9.02
CA GLN A 70 -42.58 -4.78 -9.59
C GLN A 70 -43.99 -4.72 -8.96
N GLU A 71 -44.60 -3.54 -8.97
CA GLU A 71 -45.98 -3.37 -8.49
C GLU A 71 -46.94 -4.27 -9.28
N GLY A 72 -47.78 -5.02 -8.58
CA GLY A 72 -48.72 -5.98 -9.19
C GLY A 72 -48.15 -7.38 -9.43
N HIS A 73 -46.85 -7.61 -9.25
CA HIS A 73 -46.29 -8.97 -9.32
C HIS A 73 -46.43 -9.68 -7.97
N PRO A 74 -47.00 -10.90 -7.93
CA PRO A 74 -46.99 -11.72 -6.73
C PRO A 74 -45.54 -12.08 -6.38
N GLY A 75 -45.18 -11.90 -5.10
CA GLY A 75 -43.89 -12.35 -4.61
C GLY A 75 -43.87 -13.87 -4.48
N THR A 76 -42.89 -14.53 -5.09
CA THR A 76 -42.62 -15.95 -4.87
C THR A 76 -41.29 -16.07 -4.15
N THR A 77 -41.30 -16.65 -2.96
CA THR A 77 -40.09 -17.03 -2.22
C THR A 77 -39.97 -18.55 -2.27
N LEU A 78 -38.75 -19.05 -2.46
CA LEU A 78 -38.47 -20.47 -2.47
C LEU A 78 -38.56 -21.00 -1.04
N GLU A 79 -39.37 -22.02 -0.80
CA GLU A 79 -39.50 -22.63 0.52
C GLU A 79 -38.36 -23.62 0.79
N MET A 80 -37.89 -23.67 2.04
CA MET A 80 -36.94 -24.70 2.44
C MET A 80 -37.63 -26.07 2.34
N VAL A 81 -37.01 -26.97 1.59
CA VAL A 81 -37.39 -28.37 1.46
C VAL A 81 -36.38 -29.22 2.22
N ASP A 82 -36.88 -30.23 2.94
CA ASP A 82 -36.04 -31.10 3.79
C ASP A 82 -34.99 -31.89 3.00
N ASN A 83 -35.27 -32.21 1.74
CA ASN A 83 -34.34 -32.87 0.83
C ASN A 83 -34.31 -32.15 -0.54
N PRO A 84 -33.26 -31.36 -0.82
CA PRO A 84 -33.01 -30.84 -2.15
C PRO A 84 -32.38 -31.94 -3.05
N ASP A 85 -32.73 -31.92 -4.34
CA ASP A 85 -32.09 -32.73 -5.39
C ASP A 85 -30.64 -32.31 -5.69
#